data_AF-A0AAE1EM90-F1
#
_entry.id   AF-A0AAE1EM90-F1
#
_cell.length_a   1.000
_cell.length_b   1.000
_cell.length_c   1.000
_cell.angle_alpha   90.00
_cell.angle_beta   90.00
_cell.angle_gamma   90.00
#
_symmetry.space_group_name_H-M   'P 1'
#
loop_
_entity.id
_entity.type
_entity.pdbx_description
1 polymer ?
#
loop_
_entity_poly.entity_id
_entity_poly.type
_entity_poly.pdbx_seq_one_letter_code
_entity_poly.pdbx_strand_id
1 'polypeptide(L)'
;MGVCTSIEGQPRCLLARVFCLSLRSAAIIVAAIDLMFFLGYISYSTYRVTQEEYIFAAGMMIGDIIEGFTHLAVAVILAVGLYKERRQLLRAWIWTRSVVLVTDVSTLFVASTVHIGLSDEEDGSTSGAVTQLIVCLTIIPFYVFFIVVVRSYALELKAKDNLSPTTGAATIIRDADGNEVLG
;
A
#
# COMPACT_ATOMS: atom_id res chain seq x y z
N MET A 1 24.79 -1.84 -13.21
CA MET A 1 24.16 -1.14 -12.07
C MET A 1 24.37 -1.98 -10.84
N GLY A 2 25.33 -1.60 -9.99
CA GLY A 2 25.79 -2.42 -8.86
C GLY A 2 24.76 -2.46 -7.72
N VAL A 3 24.42 -3.68 -7.28
CA VAL A 3 23.64 -3.91 -6.08
C VAL A 3 24.53 -3.59 -4.88
N CYS A 4 24.27 -2.47 -4.20
CA CYS A 4 24.99 -2.11 -2.99
C CYS A 4 24.58 -3.05 -1.84
N THR A 5 25.36 -4.10 -1.61
CA THR A 5 25.26 -4.96 -0.43
C THR A 5 25.99 -4.33 0.76
N SER A 6 25.42 -4.47 1.96
CA SER A 6 26.14 -4.24 3.23
C SER A 6 27.32 -5.21 3.34
N ILE A 7 28.32 -4.88 4.17
CA ILE A 7 29.47 -5.75 4.52
C ILE A 7 29.01 -7.12 5.08
N GLU A 8 27.75 -7.22 5.53
CA GLU A 8 27.11 -8.45 6.07
C GLU A 8 26.14 -9.14 5.11
N GLY A 9 26.13 -8.80 3.81
CA GLY A 9 25.31 -9.52 2.82
C GLY A 9 23.79 -9.31 2.92
N GLN A 10 23.30 -8.45 3.82
CA GLN A 10 21.87 -8.13 3.89
C GLN A 10 21.44 -7.13 2.81
N PRO A 11 20.29 -7.33 2.15
CA PRO A 11 19.75 -6.38 1.19
C PRO A 11 19.29 -5.11 1.93
N ARG A 12 20.13 -4.09 1.94
CA ARG A 12 19.74 -2.77 2.43
C ARG A 12 18.83 -2.12 1.40
N CYS A 13 17.54 -2.02 1.70
CA CYS A 13 16.60 -1.29 0.87
C CYS A 13 17.05 0.18 0.82
N LEU A 14 17.31 0.71 -0.38
CA LEU A 14 17.70 2.11 -0.63
C LEU A 14 16.81 3.12 0.10
N LEU A 15 15.54 2.77 0.32
CA LEU A 15 14.55 3.59 1.01
C LEU A 15 14.96 4.00 2.44
N ALA A 16 15.62 3.12 3.19
CA ALA A 16 16.03 3.39 4.57
C ALA A 16 17.21 4.39 4.68
N ARG A 17 17.87 4.72 3.56
CA ARG A 17 18.91 5.76 3.50
C ARG A 17 18.38 7.12 3.07
N VAL A 18 17.28 7.16 2.32
CA VAL A 18 16.73 8.41 1.76
C VAL A 18 15.89 9.16 2.79
N PHE A 19 15.17 8.44 3.63
CA PHE A 19 14.44 9.01 4.75
C PHE A 19 15.11 8.52 6.03
N CYS A 20 15.52 9.41 6.93
CA CYS A 20 16.11 9.08 8.24
C CYS A 20 15.14 8.34 9.19
N LEU A 21 14.12 7.68 8.65
CA LEU A 21 13.05 6.95 9.32
C LEU A 21 13.30 5.45 9.16
N SER A 22 13.00 4.69 10.21
CA SER A 22 12.96 3.23 10.09
C SER A 22 11.86 2.81 9.10
N LEU A 23 12.07 1.70 8.38
CA LEU A 23 11.08 1.12 7.47
C LEU A 23 9.75 0.82 8.17
N ARG A 24 9.82 0.41 9.45
CA ARG A 24 8.64 0.22 10.30
C ARG A 24 7.88 1.54 10.50
N SER A 25 8.58 2.60 10.88
CA SER A 25 7.97 3.93 11.07
C SER A 25 7.35 4.44 9.77
N ALA A 26 8.03 4.30 8.64
CA ALA A 26 7.50 4.66 7.34
C ALA A 26 6.23 3.88 6.98
N ALA A 27 6.20 2.57 7.22
CA ALA A 27 5.01 1.76 6.97
C ALA A 27 3.84 2.12 7.90
N ILE A 28 4.10 2.48 9.16
CA ILE A 28 3.07 2.98 10.10
C ILE A 28 2.50 4.31 9.60
N ILE A 29 3.35 5.23 9.13
CA ILE A 29 2.92 6.51 8.55
C ILE A 29 2.02 6.26 7.33
N VAL A 30 2.42 5.35 6.44
CA VAL A 30 1.61 4.95 5.28
C VAL A 30 0.22 4.46 5.73
N ALA A 31 0.16 3.57 6.71
CA ALA A 31 -1.12 3.05 7.22
C ALA A 31 -2.00 4.13 7.86
N ALA A 32 -1.39 5.07 8.60
CA ALA A 32 -2.10 6.18 9.21
C ALA A 32 -2.66 7.14 8.15
N ILE A 33 -1.87 7.46 7.11
CA ILE A 33 -2.31 8.31 6.00
C ILE A 33 -3.47 7.65 5.26
N ASP A 34 -3.35 6.36 4.90
CA ASP A 34 -4.42 5.62 4.21
C ASP A 34 -5.71 5.61 5.04
N LEU A 35 -5.64 5.34 6.35
CA LEU A 35 -6.82 5.35 7.23
C LEU A 35 -7.48 6.73 7.31
N MET A 36 -6.70 7.79 7.56
CA MET A 36 -7.24 9.15 7.66
C MET A 36 -7.86 9.61 6.34
N PHE A 37 -7.21 9.29 5.22
CA PHE A 37 -7.69 9.65 3.89
C PHE A 37 -9.04 9.00 3.59
N PHE A 38 -9.18 7.68 3.79
CA PHE A 38 -10.43 6.99 3.49
C PHE A 38 -11.57 7.31 4.47
N LEU A 39 -11.26 7.58 5.74
CA LEU A 39 -12.25 8.12 6.68
C LEU A 39 -12.76 9.50 6.24
N GLY A 40 -11.85 10.37 5.79
CA GLY A 40 -12.19 11.68 5.24
C GLY A 40 -13.04 11.55 3.97
N TYR A 41 -12.67 10.66 3.06
CA TYR A 41 -13.40 10.38 1.82
C TYR A 41 -14.83 9.88 2.08
N ILE A 42 -15.00 8.91 2.98
CA ILE A 42 -16.34 8.40 3.35
C ILE A 42 -17.17 9.52 3.99
N SER A 43 -16.57 10.30 4.89
CA SER A 43 -17.25 11.41 5.57
C SER A 43 -17.72 12.47 4.57
N TYR A 44 -16.86 12.85 3.62
CA TYR A 44 -17.17 13.80 2.57
C TYR A 44 -18.27 13.28 1.64
N SER A 45 -18.19 12.02 1.23
CA SER A 45 -19.19 11.40 0.36
C SER A 45 -20.54 11.28 1.06
N THR A 46 -20.56 10.92 2.34
CA THR A 46 -21.77 10.90 3.17
C THR A 46 -22.38 12.29 3.30
N TYR A 47 -21.56 13.31 3.55
CA TYR A 47 -22.02 14.69 3.60
C TYR A 47 -22.67 15.12 2.27
N ARG A 48 -22.07 14.78 1.13
CA ARG A 48 -22.64 15.08 -0.20
C ARG A 48 -23.99 14.41 -0.41
N VAL A 49 -24.13 13.13 -0.05
CA VAL A 49 -25.43 12.42 -0.13
C VAL A 49 -26.51 13.15 0.67
N THR A 50 -26.17 13.68 1.85
CA THR A 50 -27.17 14.40 2.69
C THR A 50 -27.60 15.76 2.14
N GLN A 51 -26.82 16.34 1.21
CA GLN A 51 -27.13 17.61 0.54
C GLN A 51 -27.83 17.41 -0.81
N GLU A 52 -27.93 16.17 -1.29
CA GLU A 52 -28.39 15.88 -2.64
C GLU A 52 -29.92 15.73 -2.68
N GLU A 53 -30.57 16.59 -3.47
CA GLU A 53 -32.02 16.60 -3.61
C GLU A 53 -32.53 15.55 -4.62
N TYR A 54 -31.67 15.11 -5.54
CA TYR A 54 -32.02 14.16 -6.59
C TYR A 54 -31.69 12.71 -6.21
N ILE A 55 -32.73 11.86 -6.14
CA ILE A 55 -32.61 10.44 -5.77
C ILE A 55 -31.61 9.69 -6.66
N PHE A 56 -31.57 9.99 -7.97
CA PHE A 56 -30.64 9.34 -8.90
C PHE A 56 -29.18 9.74 -8.63
N ALA A 57 -28.92 11.02 -8.38
CA ALA A 57 -27.58 11.51 -8.04
C ALA A 57 -27.12 10.98 -6.67
N ALA A 58 -28.03 10.94 -5.68
CA ALA A 58 -27.78 10.34 -4.38
C ALA A 58 -27.43 8.85 -4.50
N GLY A 59 -28.11 8.11 -5.40
CA GLY A 59 -27.81 6.71 -5.70
C GLY A 59 -26.38 6.49 -6.21
N MET A 60 -25.89 7.34 -7.11
CA MET A 60 -24.50 7.28 -7.58
C MET A 60 -23.51 7.58 -6.45
N MET A 61 -23.80 8.57 -5.61
CA MET A 61 -22.95 8.94 -4.47
C MET A 61 -22.91 7.88 -3.35
N ILE A 62 -23.93 7.03 -3.23
CA ILE A 62 -23.88 5.85 -2.35
C ILE A 62 -22.82 4.85 -2.86
N GLY A 63 -22.63 4.75 -4.18
CA GLY A 63 -21.55 3.96 -4.79
C GLY A 63 -20.17 4.39 -4.28
N ASP A 64 -19.91 5.70 -4.25
CA ASP A 64 -18.66 6.28 -3.73
C ASP A 64 -18.43 5.89 -2.26
N ILE A 65 -19.49 5.86 -1.44
CA ILE A 65 -19.41 5.45 -0.03
C ILE A 65 -19.01 3.97 0.08
N ILE A 66 -19.62 3.08 -0.72
CA ILE A 66 -19.32 1.64 -0.73
C ILE A 66 -17.88 1.39 -1.17
N GLU A 67 -17.42 2.10 -2.21
CA GLU A 67 -16.03 2.07 -2.65
C GLU A 67 -15.09 2.54 -1.52
N GLY A 68 -15.44 3.64 -0.85
CA GLY A 68 -14.72 4.14 0.32
C GLY A 68 -14.56 3.10 1.42
N PHE A 69 -15.62 2.35 1.75
CA PHE A 69 -15.55 1.25 2.72
C PHE A 69 -14.65 0.10 2.26
N THR A 70 -14.65 -0.20 0.96
CA THR A 70 -13.78 -1.22 0.38
C THR A 70 -12.30 -0.83 0.56
N HIS A 71 -11.94 0.42 0.27
CA HIS A 71 -10.59 0.92 0.52
C HIS A 71 -10.25 0.99 2.01
N LEU A 72 -11.20 1.38 2.86
CA LEU A 72 -11.01 1.39 4.31
C LEU A 72 -10.70 -0.01 4.84
N ALA A 73 -11.39 -1.04 4.35
CA ALA A 73 -11.11 -2.43 4.70
C ALA A 73 -9.68 -2.84 4.30
N VAL A 74 -9.21 -2.42 3.12
CA VAL A 74 -7.82 -2.63 2.68
C VAL A 74 -6.85 -1.90 3.61
N ALA A 75 -7.10 -0.65 3.99
CA ALA A 75 -6.27 0.09 4.95
C ALA A 75 -6.18 -0.61 6.32
N VAL A 76 -7.30 -1.19 6.79
CA VAL A 76 -7.33 -1.98 8.04
C VAL A 76 -6.46 -3.23 7.94
N ILE A 77 -6.45 -3.94 6.81
CA ILE A 77 -5.56 -5.10 6.60
C ILE A 77 -4.09 -4.70 6.78
N LEU A 78 -3.69 -3.52 6.27
CA LEU A 78 -2.33 -3.00 6.48
C LEU A 78 -2.07 -2.74 7.96
N ALA A 79 -2.95 -2.01 8.63
CA ALA A 79 -2.79 -1.67 10.05
C ALA A 79 -2.66 -2.93 10.93
N VAL A 80 -3.52 -3.93 10.71
CA VAL A 80 -3.45 -5.22 11.43
C VAL A 80 -2.19 -5.99 11.07
N GLY A 81 -1.79 -5.98 9.80
CA GLY A 81 -0.56 -6.61 9.33
C GLY A 81 0.70 -6.03 9.96
N LEU A 82 0.75 -4.70 10.15
CA LEU A 82 1.83 -3.99 10.83
C LEU A 82 1.80 -4.23 12.34
N TYR A 83 0.63 -4.14 12.97
CA TYR A 83 0.48 -4.35 14.41
C TYR A 83 0.88 -5.76 14.84
N LYS A 84 0.46 -6.78 14.08
CA LYS A 84 0.78 -8.18 14.36
C LYS A 84 2.12 -8.64 13.75
N GLU A 85 2.83 -7.76 13.04
CA GLU A 85 4.04 -8.07 12.26
C GLU A 85 3.88 -9.31 11.35
N ARG A 86 2.66 -9.53 10.84
CA ARG A 86 2.32 -10.71 10.04
C ARG A 86 2.60 -10.44 8.58
N ARG A 87 3.70 -11.01 8.09
CA ARG A 87 4.12 -10.92 6.69
C ARG A 87 3.05 -11.33 5.67
N GLN A 88 2.22 -12.32 5.99
CA GLN A 88 1.14 -12.78 5.11
C GLN A 88 0.09 -11.68 4.87
N LEU A 89 -0.27 -10.92 5.92
CA LEU A 89 -1.21 -9.80 5.81
C LEU A 89 -0.62 -8.64 5.02
N LEU A 90 0.67 -8.34 5.20
CA LEU A 90 1.35 -7.31 4.40
C LEU A 90 1.41 -7.68 2.92
N ARG A 91 1.65 -8.96 2.60
CA ARG A 91 1.59 -9.46 1.23
C ARG A 91 0.18 -9.39 0.65
N ALA A 92 -0.82 -9.81 1.42
CA ALA A 92 -2.22 -9.70 1.01
C ALA A 92 -2.57 -8.24 0.70
N TRP A 93 -2.18 -7.31 1.57
CA TRP A 93 -2.36 -5.89 1.34
C TRP A 93 -1.70 -5.40 0.05
N ILE A 94 -0.42 -5.76 -0.20
CA ILE A 94 0.29 -5.36 -1.43
C ILE A 94 -0.46 -5.83 -2.67
N TRP A 95 -0.92 -7.09 -2.67
CA TRP A 95 -1.67 -7.65 -3.79
C TRP A 95 -3.00 -6.93 -3.99
N THR A 96 -3.81 -6.82 -2.94
CA THR A 96 -5.11 -6.15 -3.03
C THR A 96 -4.96 -4.70 -3.46
N ARG A 97 -3.97 -3.97 -2.91
CA ARG A 97 -3.72 -2.57 -3.26
C ARG A 97 -3.26 -2.40 -4.70
N SER A 98 -2.46 -3.33 -5.22
CA SER A 98 -2.03 -3.31 -6.63
C SER A 98 -3.20 -3.55 -7.58
N VAL A 99 -4.09 -4.49 -7.25
CA VAL A 99 -5.29 -4.77 -8.05
C VAL A 99 -6.22 -3.56 -8.05
N VAL A 100 -6.50 -3.00 -6.88
CA VAL A 100 -7.31 -1.79 -6.73
C VAL A 100 -6.74 -0.63 -7.54
N LEU A 101 -5.44 -0.37 -7.43
CA LEU A 101 -4.79 0.70 -8.20
C LEU A 101 -4.94 0.51 -9.72
N VAL A 102 -4.83 -0.73 -10.22
CA VAL A 102 -5.04 -1.01 -11.65
C VAL A 102 -6.50 -0.77 -12.05
N THR A 103 -7.46 -1.17 -11.22
CA THR A 103 -8.88 -0.93 -11.46
C THR A 103 -9.18 0.57 -11.49
N ASP A 104 -8.72 1.33 -10.48
CA ASP A 104 -8.94 2.78 -10.37
C ASP A 104 -8.32 3.55 -11.55
N VAL A 105 -7.12 3.15 -11.97
CA VAL A 105 -6.46 3.77 -13.14
C VAL A 105 -7.20 3.40 -14.43
N SER A 106 -7.75 2.19 -14.53
CA SER A 106 -8.52 1.76 -15.70
C SER A 106 -9.85 2.50 -15.79
N THR A 107 -10.57 2.69 -14.68
CA THR A 107 -11.83 3.46 -14.65
C THR A 107 -11.57 4.93 -14.96
N LEU A 108 -10.48 5.52 -14.44
CA LEU A 108 -10.03 6.86 -14.81
C LEU A 108 -9.77 6.97 -16.31
N PHE A 109 -9.03 6.03 -16.90
CA PHE A 109 -8.73 6.03 -18.33
C PHE A 109 -10.01 5.94 -19.19
N VAL A 110 -10.94 5.06 -18.82
CA VAL A 110 -12.24 4.94 -19.49
C VAL A 110 -13.04 6.24 -19.37
N ALA A 111 -13.11 6.84 -18.18
CA ALA A 111 -13.80 8.10 -17.97
C ALA A 111 -13.18 9.24 -18.80
N SER A 112 -11.85 9.30 -18.92
CA SER A 112 -11.16 10.28 -19.75
C SER A 112 -11.47 10.09 -21.24
N THR A 113 -11.46 8.85 -21.75
CA THR A 113 -11.75 8.58 -23.17
C THR A 113 -13.20 8.87 -23.54
N VAL A 114 -14.16 8.58 -22.66
CA VAL A 114 -15.57 8.93 -22.85
C VAL A 114 -15.79 10.45 -22.83
N HIS A 115 -15.12 11.17 -21.93
CA HIS A 115 -15.21 12.64 -21.90
C HIS A 115 -14.68 13.27 -23.18
N ILE A 116 -13.56 12.79 -23.73
CA ILE A 116 -12.99 13.31 -24.97
C ILE A 116 -13.92 13.02 -26.16
N GLY A 117 -14.54 11.84 -26.22
CA GLY A 117 -15.47 11.48 -27.30
C GLY A 117 -16.82 12.22 -27.29
N LEU A 118 -17.19 12.84 -26.17
CA LEU A 118 -18.42 13.64 -26.03
C LEU A 118 -18.17 15.16 -26.04
N SER A 119 -16.92 15.61 -25.90
CA SER A 119 -16.59 17.05 -25.83
C SER A 119 -16.15 17.66 -27.17
N ASP A 120 -16.31 16.93 -28.28
CA ASP A 120 -16.20 17.49 -29.63
C ASP A 120 -17.41 18.41 -29.99
N GLU A 121 -18.44 18.54 -29.13
CA GLU A 121 -19.62 19.37 -29.45
C GLU A 121 -19.83 20.68 -28.67
N GLU A 122 -19.26 20.92 -27.49
CA GLU A 122 -19.48 22.23 -26.81
C GLU A 122 -18.26 22.75 -26.03
N ASP A 123 -17.99 24.03 -26.24
CA ASP A 123 -16.87 24.84 -25.77
C ASP A 123 -16.49 24.62 -24.29
N GLY A 124 -15.20 24.36 -24.03
CA GLY A 124 -14.57 24.59 -22.71
C GLY A 124 -14.11 23.38 -21.87
N SER A 125 -14.13 22.14 -22.41
CA SER A 125 -13.79 20.91 -21.67
C SER A 125 -12.27 20.62 -21.48
N THR A 126 -11.39 21.61 -21.51
CA THR A 126 -9.95 21.39 -21.23
C THR A 126 -9.65 21.20 -19.74
N SER A 127 -10.53 21.67 -18.85
CA SER A 127 -10.36 21.61 -17.39
C SER A 127 -10.44 20.18 -16.83
N GLY A 128 -11.37 19.35 -17.33
CA GLY A 128 -11.60 18.00 -16.82
C GLY A 128 -10.44 17.04 -17.11
N ALA A 129 -9.95 17.04 -18.36
CA ALA A 129 -8.83 16.20 -18.79
C ALA A 129 -7.51 16.59 -18.10
N VAL A 130 -7.26 17.89 -17.91
CA VAL A 130 -6.07 18.38 -17.20
C VAL A 130 -6.12 18.00 -15.72
N THR A 131 -7.29 18.10 -15.08
CA THR A 131 -7.47 17.68 -13.68
C THR A 131 -7.25 16.18 -13.51
N GLN A 132 -7.79 15.35 -14.40
CA GLN A 132 -7.57 13.90 -14.40
C GLN A 132 -6.09 13.53 -14.65
N LEU A 133 -5.40 14.24 -15.54
CA LEU A 133 -3.97 14.03 -15.78
C LEU A 133 -3.14 14.37 -14.54
N ILE A 134 -3.42 15.49 -13.87
CA ILE A 134 -2.74 15.88 -12.63
C ILE A 134 -2.98 14.84 -11.53
N VAL A 135 -4.22 14.33 -11.40
CA VAL A 135 -4.56 13.25 -10.47
C VAL A 135 -3.75 11.99 -10.78
N CYS A 136 -3.66 11.57 -12.03
CA CYS A 136 -2.85 10.41 -12.43
C CYS A 136 -1.36 10.60 -12.12
N LEU A 137 -0.82 11.79 -12.41
CA LEU A 137 0.60 12.11 -12.21
C LEU A 137 0.99 12.28 -10.73
N THR A 138 0.04 12.50 -9.83
CA THR A 138 0.31 12.71 -8.40
C THR A 138 -0.09 11.52 -7.54
N ILE A 139 -1.28 10.95 -7.75
CA ILE A 139 -1.82 9.87 -6.92
C ILE A 139 -1.16 8.52 -7.26
N ILE A 140 -0.92 8.23 -8.54
CA ILE A 140 -0.31 6.93 -8.93
C ILE A 140 1.11 6.80 -8.35
N PRO A 141 2.03 7.77 -8.53
CA PRO A 141 3.37 7.65 -7.95
C PRO A 141 3.35 7.57 -6.42
N PHE A 142 2.39 8.25 -5.78
CA PHE A 142 2.22 8.20 -4.34
C PHE A 142 1.83 6.80 -3.84
N TYR A 143 0.87 6.13 -4.49
CA TYR A 143 0.51 4.76 -4.13
C TYR A 143 1.57 3.73 -4.50
N VAL A 144 2.29 3.93 -5.61
CA VAL A 144 3.45 3.10 -5.95
C VAL A 144 4.52 3.23 -4.86
N PHE A 145 4.77 4.44 -4.36
CA PHE A 145 5.68 4.66 -3.24
C PHE A 145 5.21 3.92 -1.97
N PHE A 146 3.92 3.98 -1.64
CA PHE A 146 3.35 3.24 -0.49
C PHE A 146 3.57 1.73 -0.62
N ILE A 147 3.31 1.16 -1.79
CA ILE A 147 3.55 -0.26 -2.08
C ILE A 147 5.03 -0.61 -1.89
N VAL A 148 5.95 0.23 -2.39
CA VAL A 148 7.39 0.02 -2.24
C VAL A 148 7.82 0.06 -0.77
N VAL A 149 7.30 0.99 0.03
CA VAL A 149 7.57 1.09 1.48
C VAL A 149 7.14 -0.19 2.19
N VAL A 150 5.87 -0.59 2.03
CA VAL A 150 5.32 -1.77 2.73
C VAL A 150 5.98 -3.06 2.27
N ARG A 151 6.28 -3.19 0.97
CA ARG A 151 7.04 -4.32 0.43
C ARG A 151 8.44 -4.42 1.03
N SER A 152 9.13 -3.29 1.15
CA SER A 152 10.47 -3.24 1.73
C SER A 152 10.44 -3.68 3.19
N TYR A 153 9.43 -3.24 3.96
CA TYR A 153 9.24 -3.70 5.34
C TYR A 153 8.90 -5.20 5.44
N ALA A 154 8.05 -5.72 4.54
CA ALA A 154 7.72 -7.15 4.51
C ALA A 154 8.92 -8.05 4.14
N LEU A 155 9.91 -7.51 3.42
CA LEU A 155 11.20 -8.18 3.16
C LEU A 155 12.12 -8.13 4.38
N GLU A 156 12.14 -7.01 5.11
CA GLU A 156 12.87 -6.90 6.37
C GLU A 156 12.38 -7.91 7.42
N LEU A 157 11.07 -8.09 7.55
CA LEU A 157 10.49 -9.12 8.42
C LEU A 157 10.93 -10.54 8.00
N LYS A 158 10.99 -10.83 6.70
CA LYS A 158 11.52 -12.12 6.21
C LYS A 158 12.97 -12.33 6.63
N ALA A 159 13.80 -11.28 6.53
CA ALA A 159 15.20 -11.38 6.92
C ALA A 159 15.34 -11.69 8.41
N LYS A 160 14.51 -11.06 9.26
CA LYS A 160 14.44 -11.35 10.70
C LYS A 160 14.03 -12.80 10.98
N ASP A 161 12.99 -13.30 10.31
CA ASP A 161 12.58 -14.71 10.44
C ASP A 161 13.71 -15.68 10.08
N ASN A 162 14.49 -15.34 9.04
CA ASN A 162 15.62 -16.16 8.55
C ASN A 162 16.89 -16.05 9.40
N LEU A 163 17.02 -15.06 10.28
CA LEU A 163 18.12 -14.91 11.24
C LEU A 163 17.81 -15.55 12.60
N SER A 164 16.54 -15.92 12.82
CA SER A 164 16.08 -16.64 14.01
C SER A 164 16.16 -18.20 13.96
N PRO A 165 16.80 -18.91 13.01
CA PRO A 165 16.83 -20.37 13.04
C PRO A 165 18.13 -20.90 13.66
N THR A 166 18.49 -20.52 14.89
CA THR A 166 19.40 -21.31 15.77
C THR A 166 19.45 -20.72 17.19
N THR A 167 18.39 -20.94 17.98
CA THR A 167 18.50 -20.98 19.45
C THR A 167 17.73 -22.19 19.97
N GLY A 168 17.97 -23.33 19.32
CA GLY A 168 17.30 -24.60 19.61
C GLY A 168 17.95 -25.84 19.00
N ALA A 169 19.06 -25.69 18.28
CA ALA A 169 19.96 -26.81 18.02
C ALA A 169 21.03 -26.73 19.12
N ALA A 170 20.86 -27.52 20.18
CA ALA A 170 21.98 -27.83 21.06
C ALA A 170 23.10 -28.37 20.16
N THR A 171 24.20 -27.64 20.07
CA THR A 171 25.40 -28.13 19.40
C THR A 171 25.88 -29.31 20.24
N ILE A 172 25.54 -30.54 19.85
CA ILE A 172 26.17 -31.72 20.42
C ILE A 172 27.62 -31.68 19.96
N ILE A 173 28.50 -31.17 20.81
CA ILE A 173 29.94 -31.28 20.61
C ILE A 173 30.27 -32.73 20.98
N ARG A 174 30.60 -33.53 19.98
CA ARG A 174 31.18 -34.85 20.20
C ARG A 174 32.68 -34.68 20.35
N ASP A 175 33.23 -35.20 21.44
CA ASP A 175 34.67 -35.30 21.63
C ASP A 175 35.29 -36.22 20.56
N ALA A 176 36.62 -36.16 20.38
CA ALA A 176 37.40 -37.04 19.51
C ALA A 176 37.16 -38.54 19.79
N ASP A 177 36.66 -38.87 20.98
CA ASP A 177 36.29 -40.22 21.42
C ASP A 177 34.81 -40.57 21.19
N GLY A 178 34.02 -39.67 20.60
CA GLY A 178 32.64 -39.94 20.18
C GLY A 178 31.56 -39.79 21.27
N ASN A 179 31.91 -39.33 22.48
CA ASN A 179 30.95 -39.08 23.54
C ASN A 179 30.25 -37.72 23.38
N GLU A 180 28.93 -37.68 23.65
CA GLU A 180 28.12 -36.48 23.57
C GLU A 180 28.29 -35.62 24.84
N VAL A 181 28.72 -34.37 24.67
CA VAL A 181 28.79 -33.39 25.77
C VAL A 181 27.71 -32.33 25.54
N LEU A 182 26.86 -32.13 26.56
CA LEU A 182 25.86 -31.06 26.58
C LEU A 182 26.57 -29.70 26.70
N GLY A 183 26.38 -28.85 25.69
CA GLY A 183 26.76 -27.42 25.71
C GLY A 183 25.59 -26.52 26.06
#